data_AF-A0A1B3WEB4-F1
#
_entry.id   AF-A0A1B3WEB4-F1
#
_cell.length_a   1.000
_cell.length_b   1.000
_cell.length_c   1.000
_cell.angle_alpha   90.00
_cell.angle_beta   90.00
_cell.angle_gamma   90.00
#
_symmetry.space_group_name_H-M   'P 1'
#
loop_
_entity.id
_entity.type
_entity.pdbx_description
1 polymer ?
#
loop_
_entity_poly.entity_id
_entity_poly.type
_entity_poly.pdbx_seq_one_letter_code
_entity_poly.pdbx_strand_id
1 'polypeptide(L)'
;MKKIWILLCMFLLCSTKMITANYIKSVIPVDFLHVEVVMAEPLSKEELDTSIDLNKEPLFLFNNGIIMIGKPILQNIRGYENTYRIPVNGLDENTIYSISYGKNKPKTFKTYTTEKEITDKYRNRYGDYF
;
A
#
# COMPACT_ATOMS: atom_id res chain seq x y z
N MET A 1 -13.41 64.75 14.81
CA MET A 1 -14.29 63.73 14.18
C MET A 1 -13.43 62.56 13.73
N LYS A 2 -13.66 61.37 14.31
CA LYS A 2 -12.90 60.13 14.07
C LYS A 2 -13.38 59.47 12.76
N LYS A 3 -12.46 59.00 11.91
CA LYS A 3 -12.77 58.06 10.82
C LYS A 3 -11.84 56.86 10.94
N ILE A 4 -12.37 55.78 11.49
CA ILE A 4 -11.72 54.47 11.58
C ILE A 4 -12.09 53.72 10.30
N TRP A 5 -11.11 53.37 9.49
CA TRP A 5 -11.28 52.49 8.34
C TRP A 5 -11.05 51.06 8.81
N ILE A 6 -12.13 50.28 8.95
CA ILE A 6 -12.06 48.84 9.17
C ILE A 6 -11.91 48.21 7.77
N LEU A 7 -10.73 47.71 7.46
CA LEU A 7 -10.50 46.87 6.29
C LEU A 7 -10.69 45.42 6.71
N LEU A 8 -11.81 44.84 6.30
CA LEU A 8 -12.20 43.46 6.54
C LEU A 8 -11.29 42.53 5.70
N CYS A 9 -10.28 41.94 6.32
CA CYS A 9 -9.47 40.88 5.70
C CYS A 9 -10.32 39.60 5.62
N MET A 10 -10.94 39.37 4.47
CA MET A 10 -11.62 38.11 4.15
C MET A 10 -10.55 37.04 3.90
N PHE A 11 -10.22 36.28 4.95
CA PHE A 11 -9.36 35.10 4.85
C PHE A 11 -10.12 34.01 4.07
N LEU A 12 -9.94 33.99 2.75
CA LEU A 12 -10.25 32.82 1.94
C LEU A 12 -9.33 31.69 2.40
N LEU A 13 -9.82 30.83 3.29
CA LEU A 13 -9.21 29.53 3.54
C LEU A 13 -9.35 28.72 2.24
N CYS A 14 -8.37 28.90 1.34
CA CYS A 14 -8.04 27.91 0.35
C CYS A 14 -7.58 26.68 1.14
N SER A 15 -8.50 25.74 1.39
CA SER A 15 -8.16 24.42 1.89
C SER A 15 -7.34 23.74 0.80
N THR A 16 -6.03 23.95 0.84
CA THR A 16 -5.09 23.11 0.12
C THR A 16 -5.35 21.71 0.67
N LYS A 17 -5.96 20.84 -0.13
CA LYS A 17 -5.87 19.41 0.13
C LYS A 17 -4.38 19.13 0.14
N MET A 18 -3.81 19.02 1.33
CA MET A 18 -2.47 18.49 1.49
C MET A 18 -2.56 17.11 0.86
N ILE A 19 -2.01 16.94 -0.35
CA ILE A 19 -1.86 15.61 -0.95
C ILE A 19 -0.82 14.95 -0.06
N THR A 20 -1.26 14.35 1.04
CA THR A 20 -0.43 13.45 1.81
C THR A 20 -0.07 12.32 0.87
N ALA A 21 1.22 12.15 0.60
CA ALA A 21 1.68 11.01 -0.19
C ALA A 21 1.07 9.73 0.41
N ASN A 22 0.32 8.98 -0.41
CA ASN A 22 -0.28 7.71 0.02
C ASN A 22 0.84 6.80 0.57
N TYR A 23 0.52 5.90 1.48
CA TYR A 23 1.51 5.05 2.13
C TYR A 23 0.91 3.69 2.49
N ILE A 24 1.77 2.69 2.62
CA ILE A 24 1.36 1.36 3.08
C ILE A 24 1.07 1.46 4.58
N LYS A 25 -0.12 1.11 5.05
CA LYS A 25 -0.47 0.98 6.48
C LYS A 25 0.08 -0.32 7.07
N SER A 26 -0.04 -1.41 6.31
CA SER A 26 0.42 -2.73 6.73
C SER A 26 0.58 -3.65 5.53
N VAL A 27 1.33 -4.73 5.73
CA VAL A 27 1.65 -5.73 4.72
C VAL A 27 1.53 -7.13 5.33
N ILE A 28 1.15 -8.13 4.54
CA ILE A 28 1.15 -9.55 4.93
C ILE A 28 1.43 -10.42 3.69
N PRO A 29 2.28 -11.46 3.78
CA PRO A 29 2.34 -12.46 2.73
C PRO A 29 1.07 -13.32 2.75
N VAL A 30 0.50 -13.59 1.59
CA VAL A 30 -0.67 -14.48 1.44
C VAL A 30 -0.22 -15.90 1.17
N ASP A 31 0.83 -16.03 0.35
CA ASP A 31 1.53 -17.26 0.02
C ASP A 31 2.95 -16.86 -0.49
N PHE A 32 3.68 -17.77 -1.12
CA PHE A 32 5.03 -17.49 -1.63
C PHE A 32 5.06 -16.70 -2.95
N LEU A 33 3.91 -16.41 -3.54
CA LEU A 33 3.77 -15.69 -4.82
C LEU A 33 2.95 -14.41 -4.70
N HIS A 34 2.35 -14.15 -3.53
CA HIS A 34 1.45 -13.02 -3.32
C HIS A 34 1.70 -12.30 -2.00
N VAL A 35 1.72 -10.98 -2.08
CA VAL A 35 1.79 -10.07 -0.93
C VAL A 35 0.57 -9.17 -0.93
N GLU A 36 -0.09 -9.04 0.22
CA GLU A 36 -1.15 -8.06 0.40
C GLU A 36 -0.66 -6.83 1.13
N VAL A 37 -0.97 -5.66 0.57
CA VAL A 37 -0.74 -4.36 1.19
C VAL A 37 -2.06 -3.68 1.48
N VAL A 38 -2.18 -3.11 2.68
CA VAL A 38 -3.28 -2.22 3.04
C VAL A 38 -2.77 -0.80 2.86
N MET A 39 -3.36 -0.03 1.95
CA MET A 39 -2.96 1.34 1.68
C MET A 39 -3.71 2.34 2.57
N ALA A 40 -3.11 3.51 2.78
CA ALA A 40 -3.73 4.57 3.56
C ALA A 40 -4.96 5.13 2.86
N GLU A 41 -4.79 5.41 1.57
CA GLU A 41 -5.79 5.88 0.61
C GLU A 41 -5.90 4.87 -0.55
N PRO A 42 -7.02 4.82 -1.29
CA PRO A 42 -7.14 3.97 -2.47
C PRO A 42 -6.10 4.36 -3.54
N LEU A 43 -5.57 3.36 -4.23
CA LEU A 43 -4.76 3.57 -5.44
C LEU A 43 -5.62 4.16 -6.56
N SER A 44 -5.04 5.08 -7.33
CA SER A 44 -5.71 5.66 -8.50
C SER A 44 -5.89 4.62 -9.61
N LYS A 45 -6.72 4.93 -10.61
CA LYS A 45 -6.91 4.04 -11.77
C LYS A 45 -5.60 3.83 -12.54
N GLU A 46 -4.81 4.89 -12.69
CA GLU A 46 -3.52 4.87 -13.36
C GLU A 46 -2.53 3.97 -12.62
N GLU A 47 -2.57 3.99 -11.29
CA GLU A 47 -1.71 3.16 -10.45
C GLU A 47 -2.07 1.67 -10.51
N LEU A 48 -3.37 1.37 -10.58
CA LEU A 48 -3.86 0.00 -10.77
C LEU A 48 -3.62 -0.51 -12.19
N ASP A 49 -3.69 0.39 -13.17
CA ASP A 49 -3.53 0.06 -14.58
C ASP A 49 -2.09 0.13 -15.06
N THR A 50 -1.14 0.42 -14.15
CA THR A 50 0.30 0.40 -14.46
C THR A 50 0.64 -1.03 -14.91
N SER A 51 0.65 -1.25 -16.23
CA SER A 51 1.32 -2.38 -16.84
C SER A 51 2.72 -2.44 -16.27
N ILE A 52 3.35 -3.61 -16.23
CA ILE A 52 4.80 -3.73 -16.00
C ILE A 52 5.49 -3.07 -17.21
N ASP A 53 5.39 -1.76 -17.31
CA ASP A 53 6.08 -0.93 -18.27
C ASP A 53 7.50 -0.86 -17.74
N LEU A 54 8.37 -1.65 -18.36
CA LEU A 54 9.78 -1.74 -18.00
C LEU A 54 10.49 -0.38 -18.06
N ASN A 55 9.87 0.65 -18.65
CA ASN A 55 10.41 2.00 -18.75
C ASN A 55 9.94 2.94 -17.63
N LYS A 56 9.07 2.48 -16.72
CA LYS A 56 8.61 3.24 -15.56
C LYS A 56 9.05 2.59 -14.27
N GLU A 57 9.44 3.41 -13.29
CA GLU A 57 9.72 2.89 -11.95
C GLU A 57 8.46 2.24 -11.38
N PRO A 58 8.56 1.00 -10.85
CA PRO A 58 7.41 0.34 -10.26
C PRO A 58 6.96 1.08 -9.01
N LEU A 59 5.63 1.16 -8.82
CA LEU A 59 5.04 1.81 -7.65
C LEU A 59 5.45 1.15 -6.34
N PHE A 60 5.50 -0.19 -6.34
CA PHE A 60 5.97 -0.97 -5.22
C PHE A 60 7.35 -1.52 -5.48
N LEU A 61 8.26 -1.25 -4.56
CA LEU A 61 9.63 -1.73 -4.60
C LEU A 61 9.87 -2.70 -3.46
N PHE A 62 10.37 -3.88 -3.79
CA PHE A 62 10.78 -4.88 -2.81
C PHE A 62 12.30 -4.95 -2.75
N ASN A 63 12.83 -5.40 -1.61
CA ASN A 63 14.25 -5.73 -1.50
C ASN A 63 14.56 -7.14 -2.03
N ASN A 64 15.85 -7.51 -1.98
CA ASN A 64 16.32 -8.88 -2.21
C ASN A 64 15.94 -9.47 -3.58
N GLY A 65 15.84 -8.63 -4.62
CA GLY A 65 15.55 -9.09 -5.98
C GLY A 65 14.11 -9.54 -6.21
N ILE A 66 13.21 -9.30 -5.25
CA ILE A 66 11.79 -9.54 -5.45
C ILE A 66 11.22 -8.45 -6.35
N ILE A 67 10.43 -8.86 -7.35
CA ILE A 67 9.79 -7.94 -8.30
C ILE A 67 8.32 -8.28 -8.42
N MET A 68 7.50 -7.26 -8.69
CA MET A 68 6.11 -7.50 -9.10
C MET A 68 6.08 -8.12 -10.50
N ILE A 69 5.28 -9.17 -10.66
CA ILE A 69 5.08 -9.86 -11.94
C ILE A 69 3.67 -9.64 -12.52
N GLY A 70 2.91 -8.71 -11.94
CA GLY A 70 1.57 -8.36 -12.39
C GLY A 70 1.05 -7.11 -11.70
N LYS A 71 -0.15 -6.68 -12.11
CA LYS A 71 -0.85 -5.52 -11.54
C LYS A 71 -1.35 -5.82 -10.12
N PRO A 72 -1.35 -4.84 -9.20
CA PRO A 72 -2.03 -4.97 -7.91
C PRO A 72 -3.55 -5.16 -8.11
N ILE A 73 -4.13 -6.13 -7.40
CA ILE A 73 -5.56 -6.47 -7.50
C ILE A 73 -6.27 -6.09 -6.20
N LEU A 74 -7.26 -5.20 -6.27
CA LEU A 74 -8.08 -4.82 -5.12
C LEU A 74 -8.78 -6.06 -4.50
N GLN A 75 -8.65 -6.22 -3.19
CA GLN A 75 -9.27 -7.27 -2.40
C GLN A 75 -10.38 -6.69 -1.53
N ASN A 76 -11.52 -7.39 -1.46
CA ASN A 76 -12.61 -7.04 -0.57
C ASN A 76 -12.43 -7.78 0.77
N ILE A 77 -11.72 -7.16 1.71
CA ILE A 77 -11.47 -7.70 3.06
C ILE A 77 -12.17 -6.83 4.09
N ARG A 78 -13.09 -7.42 4.86
CA ARG A 78 -13.86 -6.68 5.87
C ARG A 78 -12.92 -6.12 6.95
N GLY A 79 -13.06 -4.82 7.22
CA GLY A 79 -12.21 -4.09 8.17
C GLY A 79 -10.84 -3.68 7.64
N TYR A 80 -10.49 -4.05 6.41
CA TYR A 80 -9.23 -3.71 5.75
C TYR A 80 -9.51 -3.15 4.35
N GLU A 81 -10.04 -1.94 4.32
CA GLU A 81 -10.24 -1.19 3.08
C GLU A 81 -8.90 -0.91 2.38
N ASN A 82 -8.94 -0.72 1.06
CA ASN A 82 -7.77 -0.44 0.23
C ASN A 82 -6.69 -1.54 0.34
N THR A 83 -7.12 -2.79 0.44
CA THR A 83 -6.20 -3.94 0.40
C THR A 83 -5.95 -4.35 -1.05
N TYR A 84 -4.68 -4.45 -1.43
CA TYR A 84 -4.28 -4.86 -2.77
C TYR A 84 -3.36 -6.07 -2.69
N ARG A 85 -3.69 -7.11 -3.45
CA ARG A 85 -2.86 -8.30 -3.63
C ARG A 85 -1.92 -8.08 -4.80
N ILE A 86 -0.63 -8.20 -4.54
CA ILE A 86 0.46 -7.97 -5.47
C ILE A 86 1.10 -9.33 -5.80
N PRO A 87 1.07 -9.77 -7.06
CA PRO A 87 1.79 -10.96 -7.49
C PRO A 87 3.29 -10.66 -7.62
N VAL A 88 4.12 -11.53 -7.06
CA VAL A 88 5.60 -11.41 -7.06
C VAL A 88 6.26 -12.63 -7.69
N ASN A 89 7.52 -12.50 -8.10
CA ASN A 89 8.30 -13.57 -8.74
C ASN A 89 8.62 -14.76 -7.82
N GLY A 90 8.47 -14.61 -6.51
CA GLY A 90 8.71 -15.65 -5.52
C GLY A 90 9.15 -15.06 -4.19
N LEU A 91 8.87 -15.76 -3.11
CA LEU A 91 9.36 -15.42 -1.78
C LEU A 91 9.94 -16.68 -1.16
N ASP A 92 11.08 -16.55 -0.51
CA ASP A 92 11.73 -17.62 0.22
C ASP A 92 11.04 -17.84 1.56
N GLU A 93 11.11 -19.07 2.06
CA GLU A 93 10.61 -19.44 3.39
C GLU A 93 11.40 -18.73 4.50
N ASN A 94 10.70 -18.46 5.62
CA ASN A 94 11.30 -17.91 6.85
C ASN A 94 12.21 -16.68 6.66
N THR A 95 11.89 -15.83 5.68
CA THR A 95 12.72 -14.69 5.26
C THR A 95 12.03 -13.36 5.55
N ILE A 96 12.82 -12.33 5.88
CA ILE A 96 12.31 -10.98 6.13
C ILE A 96 12.53 -10.13 4.88
N TYR A 97 11.44 -9.61 4.35
CA TYR A 97 11.42 -8.70 3.22
C TYR A 97 10.97 -7.31 3.66
N SER A 98 11.16 -6.34 2.77
CA SER A 98 10.64 -4.99 2.88
C SER A 98 10.01 -4.56 1.57
N ILE A 99 8.89 -3.84 1.68
CA ILE A 99 8.21 -3.23 0.54
C ILE A 99 8.04 -1.72 0.81
N SER A 100 8.34 -0.89 -0.18
CA SER A 100 8.01 0.53 -0.18
C SER A 100 7.02 0.86 -1.29
N TYR A 101 6.28 1.96 -1.10
CA TYR A 101 5.43 2.54 -2.13
C TYR A 101 5.97 3.94 -2.46
N GLY A 102 6.39 4.15 -3.71
CA GLY A 102 7.14 5.34 -4.11
C GLY A 102 8.40 5.55 -3.26
N LYS A 103 8.62 6.80 -2.82
CA LYS A 103 9.76 7.20 -1.97
C LYS A 103 9.50 7.09 -0.47
N ASN A 104 8.41 6.44 -0.06
CA ASN A 104 8.06 6.31 1.34
C ASN A 104 8.94 5.30 2.08
N LYS A 105 8.99 5.41 3.41
CA LYS A 105 9.73 4.48 4.27
C LYS A 105 9.23 3.03 4.02
N PRO A 106 10.13 2.06 3.80
CA PRO A 106 9.74 0.67 3.61
C PRO A 106 9.05 0.08 4.85
N LYS A 107 8.12 -0.84 4.63
CA LYS A 107 7.55 -1.71 5.65
C LYS A 107 8.08 -3.11 5.51
N THR A 108 8.46 -3.71 6.63
CA THR A 108 8.95 -5.08 6.68
C THR A 108 7.81 -6.08 6.87
N PHE A 109 7.99 -7.27 6.32
CA PHE A 109 7.14 -8.43 6.56
C PHE A 109 7.99 -9.70 6.57
N LYS A 110 7.48 -10.73 7.22
CA LYS A 110 8.15 -12.02 7.35
C LYS A 110 7.33 -13.10 6.64
N THR A 111 7.96 -13.90 5.81
CA THR A 111 7.42 -15.16 5.32
C THR A 111 7.64 -16.27 6.34
N TYR A 112 6.81 -17.30 6.28
CA TYR A 112 6.81 -18.39 7.26
C TYR A 112 7.35 -19.67 6.63
N THR A 113 7.58 -20.70 7.44
CA THR A 113 8.24 -21.94 7.00
C THR A 113 7.30 -22.81 6.18
N THR A 114 5.98 -22.68 6.38
CA THR A 114 5.01 -23.49 5.65
C THR A 114 3.85 -22.63 5.16
N GLU A 115 3.23 -23.02 4.04
CA GLU A 115 1.97 -22.42 3.58
C GLU A 115 0.89 -22.48 4.66
N LYS A 116 0.88 -23.54 5.48
CA LYS A 116 -0.02 -23.67 6.62
C LYS A 116 0.18 -22.55 7.63
N GLU A 117 1.42 -22.24 8.00
CA GLU A 117 1.70 -21.11 8.90
C GLU A 117 1.30 -19.76 8.29
N ILE A 118 1.55 -19.56 6.99
CA ILE A 118 1.10 -18.35 6.28
C ILE A 118 -0.43 -18.26 6.34
N THR A 119 -1.12 -19.35 6.03
CA THR A 119 -2.59 -19.45 6.05
C THR A 119 -3.14 -19.18 7.45
N ASP A 120 -2.55 -19.78 8.49
CA ASP A 120 -2.96 -19.56 9.87
C ASP A 120 -2.75 -18.11 10.29
N LYS A 121 -1.66 -17.46 9.88
CA LYS A 121 -1.43 -16.03 10.13
C LYS A 121 -2.39 -15.14 9.36
N TYR A 122 -2.71 -15.50 8.12
CA TYR A 122 -3.70 -14.83 7.30
C TYR A 122 -5.09 -14.88 7.96
N ARG A 123 -5.56 -16.07 8.35
CA ARG A 123 -6.81 -16.27 9.09
C ARG A 123 -6.83 -15.53 10.42
N ASN A 124 -5.74 -15.58 11.19
CA ASN A 124 -5.67 -14.87 12.47
C ASN A 124 -5.82 -13.34 12.32
N ARG A 125 -5.34 -12.79 11.19
CA ARG A 125 -5.40 -11.35 10.94
C ARG A 125 -6.77 -10.92 10.42
N TYR A 126 -7.31 -11.68 9.47
CA TYR A 126 -8.47 -11.26 8.71
C TYR A 126 -9.75 -11.93 9.23
N GLY A 127 -9.66 -13.14 9.77
CA GLY A 127 -10.77 -14.03 10.10
C GLY A 127 -10.88 -15.18 9.09
N ASP A 128 -11.78 -16.12 9.36
CA ASP A 128 -12.13 -17.15 8.38
C ASP A 128 -13.02 -16.53 7.29
N TYR A 129 -12.47 -16.36 6.08
CA TYR A 129 -13.19 -15.90 4.88
C TYR A 129 -13.48 -17.04 3.88
N PHE A 130 -13.39 -18.29 4.35
CA PHE A 130 -13.65 -19.49 3.55
C PHE A 130 -14.62 -20.41 4.27
#